data_AF-A0A7X7E6E7-F1
#
_entry.id   AF-A0A7X7E6E7-F1
#
_cell.length_a   1.000
_cell.length_b   1.000
_cell.length_c   1.000
_cell.angle_alpha   90.00
_cell.angle_beta   90.00
_cell.angle_gamma   90.00
#
_symmetry.space_group_name_H-M   'P 1'
#
loop_
_entity.id
_entity.type
_entity.pdbx_description
1 polymer ?
#
loop_
_entity_poly.entity_id
_entity_poly.type
_entity_poly.pdbx_seq_one_letter_code
_entity_poly.pdbx_strand_id
1 'polypeptide(L)'
;MKQNGEQRAPDGTTKFLLEGSDGVGFEAVFMPYKSRATACISSQIGCPVGCTFCATGAMGLKRNLSAAEIVDQVRTTQVRAAEEGLRLTNLVYMGMGEPLLNLRAVLDSVRIISDPHGLGMAHRSISISTVGIPAGIRALARSEPQVNLALS
;
A
#
# COMPACT_ATOMS: atom_id res chain seq x y z
N MET A 1 -11.22 2.86 10.21
CA MET A 1 -11.52 2.60 8.79
C MET A 1 -12.74 1.71 8.68
N LYS A 2 -13.57 1.86 7.63
CA LYS A 2 -14.68 0.94 7.32
C LYS A 2 -14.42 0.27 5.96
N GLN A 3 -14.77 -1.01 5.82
CA GLN A 3 -14.79 -1.68 4.52
C GLN A 3 -16.20 -1.53 3.93
N ASN A 4 -16.32 -0.78 2.84
CA ASN A 4 -17.60 -0.43 2.22
C ASN A 4 -17.99 -1.35 1.07
N GLY A 5 -17.04 -2.15 0.58
CA GLY A 5 -17.31 -3.13 -0.46
C GLY A 5 -16.07 -3.93 -0.84
N GLU A 6 -16.29 -5.04 -1.53
CA GLU A 6 -15.25 -5.83 -2.16
C GLU A 6 -15.70 -6.31 -3.53
N GLN A 7 -14.75 -6.48 -4.44
CA GLN A 7 -14.96 -7.05 -5.77
C GLN A 7 -13.90 -8.11 -6.02
N ARG A 8 -14.34 -9.31 -6.42
CA ARG A 8 -13.46 -10.44 -6.70
C ARG A 8 -13.44 -10.74 -8.20
N ALA A 9 -12.24 -10.81 -8.76
CA ALA A 9 -12.01 -11.19 -10.14
C ALA A 9 -11.89 -12.73 -10.28
N PRO A 10 -12.09 -13.29 -11.50
CA PRO A 10 -11.98 -14.72 -11.74
C PRO A 10 -10.60 -15.33 -11.45
N ASP A 11 -9.54 -14.53 -11.50
CA ASP A 11 -8.17 -14.95 -11.17
C ASP A 11 -7.88 -14.99 -9.66
N GLY A 12 -8.87 -14.67 -8.83
CA GLY A 12 -8.76 -14.60 -7.37
C GLY A 12 -8.41 -13.22 -6.83
N THR A 13 -8.02 -12.27 -7.68
CA THR A 13 -7.71 -10.90 -7.26
C THR A 13 -8.93 -10.28 -6.58
N THR A 14 -8.73 -9.72 -5.39
CA THR A 14 -9.80 -9.08 -4.62
C THR A 14 -9.46 -7.60 -4.40
N LYS A 15 -10.31 -6.71 -4.89
CA LYS A 15 -10.21 -5.27 -4.65
C LYS A 15 -11.17 -4.86 -3.54
N PHE A 16 -10.65 -4.12 -2.56
CA PHE A 16 -11.39 -3.58 -1.43
C PHE A 16 -11.63 -2.09 -1.61
N LEU A 17 -12.86 -1.64 -1.36
CA LEU A 17 -13.17 -0.23 -1.15
C LEU A 17 -13.21 0.03 0.35
N LEU A 18 -12.26 0.85 0.82
CA LEU A 18 -12.06 1.21 2.20
C LEU A 18 -12.39 2.68 2.40
N GLU A 19 -12.85 3.06 3.58
CA GLU A 19 -13.25 4.42 3.90
C GLU A 19 -12.55 4.91 5.17
N GLY A 20 -11.94 6.09 5.05
CA GLY A 20 -11.39 6.83 6.19
C GLY A 20 -12.50 7.34 7.12
N SER A 21 -12.15 7.79 8.33
CA SER A 21 -13.14 8.36 9.26
C SER A 21 -13.82 9.63 8.75
N ASP A 22 -13.23 10.26 7.74
CA ASP A 22 -13.72 11.43 7.02
C ASP A 22 -14.69 11.10 5.87
N GLY A 23 -15.05 9.83 5.69
CA GLY A 23 -16.00 9.41 4.65
C GLY A 23 -15.40 9.33 3.24
N VAL A 24 -14.08 9.48 3.09
CA VAL A 24 -13.42 9.46 1.79
C VAL A 24 -12.85 8.06 1.51
N GLY A 25 -13.22 7.52 0.34
CA GLY A 25 -12.83 6.18 -0.08
C GLY A 25 -11.42 6.08 -0.68
N PHE A 26 -10.74 4.98 -0.41
CA PHE A 26 -9.50 4.55 -1.03
C PHE A 26 -9.48 3.03 -1.23
N GLU A 27 -8.58 2.54 -2.08
CA GLU A 27 -8.58 1.14 -2.50
C GLU A 27 -7.34 0.39 -2.00
N ALA A 28 -7.52 -0.90 -1.74
CA ALA A 28 -6.44 -1.86 -1.54
C ALA A 28 -6.75 -3.12 -2.38
N VAL A 29 -5.72 -3.82 -2.83
CA VAL A 29 -5.89 -5.02 -3.66
C VAL A 29 -5.10 -6.19 -3.08
N PHE A 30 -5.76 -7.31 -2.90
CA PHE A 30 -5.15 -8.60 -2.63
C PHE A 30 -5.02 -9.39 -3.93
N MET A 31 -3.82 -9.89 -4.22
CA MET A 31 -3.51 -10.69 -5.41
C MET A 31 -2.92 -12.04 -5.00
N PRO A 32 -3.67 -13.14 -5.14
CA PRO A 32 -3.14 -14.48 -4.94
C PRO A 32 -2.35 -14.93 -6.19
N TYR A 33 -1.22 -15.58 -5.95
CA TYR A 33 -0.43 -16.27 -6.99
C TYR A 33 -0.08 -17.67 -6.49
N LYS A 34 0.39 -18.53 -7.40
CA LYS A 34 0.76 -19.93 -7.09
C LYS A 34 1.70 -20.11 -5.89
N SER A 35 2.64 -19.18 -5.69
CA SER A 35 3.69 -19.28 -4.65
C SER A 35 3.80 -18.06 -3.74
N ARG A 36 2.93 -17.07 -3.91
CA ARG A 36 2.97 -15.81 -3.14
C ARG A 36 1.60 -15.17 -3.06
N ALA A 37 1.37 -14.37 -2.03
CA ALA A 37 0.21 -13.48 -1.92
C ALA A 37 0.72 -12.04 -1.76
N THR A 38 0.21 -11.14 -2.61
CA THR A 38 0.66 -9.76 -2.68
C THR A 38 -0.45 -8.80 -2.30
N ALA A 39 -0.15 -7.85 -1.41
CA ALA A 39 -1.01 -6.71 -1.13
C ALA A 39 -0.50 -5.49 -1.91
N CYS A 40 -1.38 -4.86 -2.68
CA CYS A 40 -1.15 -3.55 -3.27
C CYS A 40 -1.93 -2.51 -2.47
N ILE A 41 -1.21 -1.58 -1.86
CA ILE A 41 -1.74 -0.62 -0.90
C ILE A 41 -1.54 0.82 -1.35
N SER A 42 -2.48 1.66 -0.95
CA SER A 42 -2.50 3.10 -1.16
C SER A 42 -1.71 3.83 -0.08
N SER A 43 -1.07 4.93 -0.47
CA SER A 43 -0.35 5.86 0.41
C SER A 43 -1.06 7.21 0.56
N GLN A 44 -1.96 7.55 -0.37
CA GLN A 44 -2.75 8.78 -0.36
C GLN A 44 -4.15 8.49 -0.90
N ILE A 45 -5.08 9.42 -0.69
CA ILE A 45 -6.37 9.43 -1.39
C ILE A 45 -6.27 10.39 -2.57
N GLY A 46 -6.21 9.83 -3.77
CA GLY A 46 -5.81 10.58 -4.96
C GLY A 46 -4.28 10.70 -5.07
N CYS A 47 -3.80 11.48 -6.04
CA CYS A 47 -2.35 11.67 -6.24
C CYS A 47 -2.08 13.06 -6.85
N PRO A 48 -1.11 13.85 -6.31
CA PRO A 48 -0.84 15.20 -6.79
C PRO A 48 0.04 15.23 -8.05
N VAL A 49 0.66 14.10 -8.43
CA VAL A 49 1.65 14.06 -9.51
C VAL A 49 1.01 14.28 -10.89
N GLY A 50 -0.21 13.78 -11.11
CA GLY A 50 -0.93 14.00 -12.37
C GLY A 50 -0.36 13.24 -13.57
N CYS A 51 0.20 12.04 -13.38
CA CYS A 51 0.62 11.18 -14.50
C CYS A 51 -0.57 10.94 -15.45
N THR A 52 -0.40 11.24 -16.75
CA THR A 52 -1.49 11.31 -17.73
C THR A 52 -2.19 9.98 -18.00
N PHE A 53 -1.51 8.86 -17.75
CA PHE A 53 -2.04 7.51 -17.88
C PHE A 53 -2.68 6.97 -16.58
N CYS A 54 -2.57 7.70 -15.47
CA CYS A 54 -3.01 7.23 -14.15
C CYS A 54 -4.37 7.84 -13.79
N ALA A 55 -5.38 6.98 -13.62
CA ALA A 55 -6.71 7.41 -13.16
C ALA A 55 -6.65 8.15 -11.82
N THR A 56 -5.81 7.70 -10.87
CA THR A 56 -5.61 8.38 -9.58
C THR A 56 -4.96 9.76 -9.73
N GLY A 57 -4.11 9.96 -10.73
CA GLY A 57 -3.54 11.27 -11.05
C GLY A 57 -4.60 12.25 -11.54
N ALA A 58 -5.54 11.79 -12.36
CA ALA A 58 -6.64 12.61 -12.87
C ALA A 58 -7.64 13.05 -11.77
N MET A 59 -7.73 12.31 -10.66
CA MET A 59 -8.58 12.65 -9.52
C MET A 59 -8.05 13.84 -8.69
N GLY A 60 -6.77 14.20 -8.86
CA GLY A 60 -6.06 15.12 -7.98
C GLY A 60 -5.82 14.52 -6.58
N LEU A 61 -5.13 15.25 -5.71
CA LEU A 61 -4.90 14.85 -4.32
C LEU A 61 -6.03 15.37 -3.42
N LYS A 62 -6.62 14.47 -2.62
CA LYS A 62 -7.48 14.86 -1.50
C LYS A 62 -6.69 15.03 -0.21
N ARG A 63 -5.98 13.97 0.22
CA ARG A 63 -5.10 14.00 1.40
C ARG A 63 -4.16 12.81 1.45
N ASN A 64 -3.19 12.91 2.35
CA ASN A 64 -2.35 11.80 2.78
C ASN A 64 -3.13 10.81 3.65
N LEU A 65 -2.79 9.53 3.55
CA LEU A 65 -3.23 8.52 4.52
C LEU A 65 -2.32 8.56 5.75
N SER A 66 -2.90 8.31 6.92
CA SER A 66 -2.14 8.07 8.14
C SER A 66 -1.45 6.70 8.10
N ALA A 67 -0.41 6.50 8.92
CA ALA A 67 0.24 5.20 9.05
C ALA A 67 -0.77 4.10 9.45
N ALA A 68 -1.73 4.43 10.32
CA ALA A 68 -2.79 3.51 10.73
C ALA A 68 -3.68 3.08 9.55
N GLU A 69 -4.11 4.03 8.71
CA GLU A 69 -4.89 3.72 7.49
C GLU A 69 -4.09 2.91 6.46
N ILE A 70 -2.77 3.09 6.41
CA ILE A 70 -1.89 2.28 5.55
C ILE A 70 -1.78 0.85 6.09
N VAL A 71 -1.51 0.69 7.39
CA VAL A 71 -1.38 -0.63 8.04
C VAL A 71 -2.70 -1.41 8.00
N ASP A 72 -3.83 -0.72 8.17
CA ASP A 72 -5.16 -1.32 8.10
C ASP A 72 -5.43 -2.00 6.75
N GLN A 73 -4.91 -1.47 5.63
CA GLN A 73 -5.00 -2.12 4.31
C GLN A 73 -4.25 -3.46 4.29
N VAL A 74 -3.08 -3.51 4.92
CA VAL A 74 -2.28 -4.73 5.04
C VAL A 74 -3.01 -5.76 5.89
N ARG A 75 -3.64 -5.32 6.99
CA ARG A 75 -4.46 -6.20 7.84
C ARG A 75 -5.65 -6.77 7.06
N THR A 76 -6.39 -5.95 6.31
CA THR A 76 -7.51 -6.41 5.49
C THR A 76 -7.07 -7.46 4.46
N THR A 77 -5.98 -7.20 3.74
CA THR A 77 -5.46 -8.15 2.74
C THR A 77 -4.85 -9.40 3.37
N GLN A 78 -4.31 -9.33 4.59
CA GLN A 78 -3.83 -10.48 5.35
C GLN A 78 -4.97 -11.39 5.80
N VAL A 79 -6.08 -10.83 6.27
CA VAL A 79 -7.28 -11.61 6.61
C VAL A 79 -7.79 -12.36 5.38
N ARG A 80 -7.89 -11.67 4.23
CA ARG A 80 -8.25 -12.32 2.96
C ARG A 80 -7.29 -13.44 2.57
N ALA A 81 -5.98 -13.22 2.72
CA ALA A 81 -4.99 -14.27 2.45
C ALA A 81 -5.24 -15.51 3.31
N ALA A 82 -5.50 -15.33 4.61
CA ALA A 82 -5.76 -16.42 5.54
C ALA A 82 -7.04 -17.19 5.20
N GLU A 83 -8.10 -16.51 4.76
CA GLU A 83 -9.34 -17.15 4.27
C GLU A 83 -9.11 -18.04 3.05
N GLU A 84 -8.11 -17.71 2.22
CA GLU A 84 -7.70 -18.54 1.07
C GLU A 84 -6.63 -19.60 1.44
N GLY A 85 -6.31 -19.76 2.73
CA GLY A 85 -5.26 -20.67 3.17
C GLY A 85 -3.85 -20.22 2.78
N LEU A 86 -3.68 -18.94 2.46
CA LEU A 86 -2.42 -18.32 2.05
C LEU A 86 -1.86 -17.44 3.18
N ARG A 87 -0.55 -17.22 3.14
CA ARG A 87 0.13 -16.22 3.97
C ARG A 87 0.48 -15.03 3.09
N LEU A 88 0.21 -13.81 3.54
CA LEU A 88 0.65 -12.61 2.84
C LEU A 88 2.19 -12.56 2.84
N THR A 89 2.80 -12.57 1.65
CA THR A 89 4.27 -12.67 1.49
C THR A 89 4.91 -11.43 0.89
N ASN A 90 4.14 -10.59 0.23
CA ASN A 90 4.62 -9.41 -0.48
C ASN A 90 3.68 -8.22 -0.25
N LEU A 91 4.28 -7.04 -0.14
CA LEU A 91 3.58 -5.78 0.00
C LEU A 91 4.15 -4.76 -0.99
N VAL A 92 3.29 -4.09 -1.75
CA VAL A 92 3.69 -3.07 -2.71
C VAL A 92 2.93 -1.77 -2.47
N TYR A 93 3.64 -0.65 -2.33
CA TYR A 93 3.06 0.69 -2.31
C TYR A 93 2.86 1.17 -3.75
N MET A 94 1.86 0.59 -4.41
CA MET A 94 1.51 0.82 -5.82
C MET A 94 0.01 1.05 -6.02
N GLY A 95 -0.72 1.31 -4.92
CA GLY A 95 -2.12 1.71 -4.98
C GLY A 95 -2.25 3.20 -5.31
N MET A 96 -3.15 3.88 -4.61
CA MET A 96 -3.36 5.31 -4.79
C MET A 96 -2.25 6.14 -4.12
N GLY A 97 -1.75 7.15 -4.83
CA GLY A 97 -0.81 8.14 -4.30
C GLY A 97 0.66 7.91 -4.66
N GLU A 98 1.47 8.94 -4.41
CA GLU A 98 2.93 8.90 -4.48
C GLU A 98 3.50 8.70 -3.06
N PRO A 99 4.06 7.51 -2.74
CA PRO A 99 4.53 7.19 -1.40
C PRO A 99 5.57 8.18 -0.86
N LEU A 100 6.47 8.69 -1.69
CA LEU A 100 7.53 9.59 -1.22
C LEU A 100 7.03 11.01 -0.93
N LEU A 101 5.82 11.37 -1.36
CA LEU A 101 5.13 12.60 -0.94
C LEU A 101 4.32 12.42 0.35
N ASN A 102 4.20 11.18 0.85
CA ASN A 102 3.69 10.85 2.17
C ASN A 102 4.73 10.08 3.02
N LEU A 103 6.01 10.46 2.87
CA LEU A 103 7.14 9.67 3.36
C LEU A 103 7.05 9.32 4.85
N ARG A 104 6.67 10.26 5.72
CA ARG A 104 6.60 10.00 7.16
C ARG A 104 5.66 8.85 7.50
N ALA A 105 4.42 8.90 6.99
CA ALA A 105 3.43 7.87 7.26
C ALA A 105 3.83 6.52 6.63
N VAL A 106 4.48 6.54 5.46
CA VAL A 106 5.00 5.34 4.79
C VAL A 106 6.13 4.70 5.60
N LEU A 107 7.08 5.47 6.14
CA LEU A 107 8.15 4.93 6.98
C LEU A 107 7.59 4.36 8.29
N ASP A 108 6.66 5.09 8.93
CA ASP A 108 6.01 4.62 10.16
C ASP A 108 5.21 3.34 9.92
N SER A 109 4.51 3.21 8.77
CA SER A 109 3.81 1.97 8.42
C SER A 109 4.77 0.81 8.14
N VAL A 110 5.88 1.04 7.42
CA VAL A 110 6.92 0.01 7.19
C VAL A 110 7.43 -0.57 8.51
N ARG A 111 7.71 0.29 9.50
CA ARG A 111 8.18 -0.13 10.82
C ARG A 111 7.15 -0.99 11.54
N ILE A 112 5.89 -0.56 11.57
CA ILE A 112 4.79 -1.33 12.20
C ILE A 112 4.59 -2.69 11.50
N ILE A 113 4.64 -2.71 10.17
CA ILE A 113 4.45 -3.92 9.36
C ILE A 113 5.61 -4.91 9.55
N SER A 114 6.82 -4.39 9.74
CA SER A 114 8.03 -5.21 9.87
C SER A 114 8.36 -5.58 11.32
N ASP A 115 7.66 -4.98 12.29
CA ASP A 115 7.84 -5.26 13.71
C ASP A 115 7.56 -6.76 14.01
N PRO A 116 8.48 -7.48 14.67
CA PRO A 116 8.28 -8.88 15.05
C PRO A 116 7.09 -9.13 15.99
N HIS A 117 6.69 -8.14 16.77
CA HIS A 117 5.48 -8.15 17.61
C HIS A 117 4.24 -7.62 16.85
N GLY A 118 4.43 -7.07 15.66
CA GLY A 118 3.39 -6.66 14.72
C GLY A 118 3.11 -7.73 13.67
N LEU A 119 3.16 -7.35 12.38
CA LEU A 119 2.89 -8.28 11.27
C LEU A 119 4.11 -9.15 10.91
N GLY A 120 5.31 -8.83 11.43
CA GLY A 120 6.52 -9.62 11.26
C GLY A 120 6.95 -9.82 9.79
N MET A 121 6.56 -8.91 8.89
CA MET A 121 6.93 -9.02 7.48
C MET A 121 8.39 -8.62 7.29
N ALA A 122 9.15 -9.37 6.49
CA ALA A 122 10.52 -9.00 6.19
C ALA A 122 10.56 -7.73 5.32
N HIS A 123 11.46 -6.78 5.61
CA HIS A 123 11.63 -5.55 4.82
C HIS A 123 11.81 -5.82 3.32
N ARG A 124 12.54 -6.89 2.96
CA ARG A 124 12.74 -7.33 1.56
C ARG A 124 11.47 -7.81 0.85
N SER A 125 10.38 -8.05 1.58
CA SER A 125 9.06 -8.37 1.02
C SER A 125 8.25 -7.12 0.71
N ILE A 126 8.74 -5.94 1.12
CA ILE A 126 8.10 -4.65 0.94
C ILE A 126 8.77 -3.91 -0.22
N SER A 127 7.96 -3.42 -1.16
CA SER A 127 8.43 -2.60 -2.27
C SER A 127 7.73 -1.24 -2.26
N ILE A 128 8.50 -0.17 -2.33
CA ILE A 128 8.00 1.20 -2.43
C ILE A 128 8.24 1.69 -3.86
N SER A 129 7.17 2.02 -4.57
CA SER A 129 7.24 2.63 -5.91
C SER A 129 7.27 4.15 -5.79
N THR A 130 7.95 4.81 -6.72
CA THR A 130 7.95 6.27 -6.81
C THR A 130 8.08 6.74 -8.26
N VAL A 131 7.50 7.91 -8.56
CA VAL A 131 7.73 8.68 -9.80
C VAL A 131 9.10 9.38 -9.85
N GLY A 132 9.92 9.21 -8.81
CA GLY A 132 11.30 9.70 -8.80
C GLY A 132 11.53 10.94 -7.96
N ILE A 133 10.96 11.03 -6.75
CA ILE A 133 11.20 12.16 -5.82
C ILE A 133 12.62 12.07 -5.22
N PRO A 134 13.62 12.85 -5.67
CA PRO A 134 15.03 12.55 -5.35
C PRO A 134 15.37 12.72 -3.86
N ALA A 135 14.76 13.72 -3.21
CA ALA A 135 14.90 13.92 -1.77
C ALA A 135 14.28 12.76 -0.98
N GLY A 136 13.12 12.26 -1.43
CA GLY A 136 12.44 11.11 -0.83
C GLY A 136 13.24 9.83 -0.98
N ILE A 137 13.81 9.56 -2.17
CA ILE A 137 14.65 8.38 -2.42
C ILE A 137 15.85 8.36 -1.47
N ARG A 138 16.54 9.49 -1.33
CA ARG A 138 17.68 9.62 -0.41
C ARG A 138 17.28 9.43 1.05
N ALA A 139 16.10 9.92 1.45
CA ALA A 139 15.59 9.74 2.80
C ALA A 139 15.16 8.29 3.09
N LEU A 140 14.55 7.62 2.11
CA LEU A 140 14.18 6.21 2.19
C LEU A 140 15.43 5.33 2.32
N ALA A 141 16.43 5.54 1.46
CA ALA A 141 17.68 4.78 1.49
C ALA A 141 18.42 4.86 2.83
N ARG A 142 18.27 5.98 3.58
CA ARG A 142 18.85 6.13 4.92
C ARG A 142 18.00 5.48 6.01
N SER A 143 16.68 5.51 5.88
CA SER A 143 15.75 5.12 6.95
C SER A 143 15.42 3.63 6.91
N GLU A 144 15.21 3.09 5.70
CA GLU A 144 14.75 1.71 5.46
C GLU A 144 15.57 1.08 4.32
N PRO A 145 16.90 0.88 4.49
CA PRO A 145 17.79 0.45 3.40
C PRO A 145 17.49 -0.94 2.84
N GLN A 146 16.65 -1.73 3.51
CA GLN A 146 16.32 -3.11 3.12
C GLN A 146 14.99 -3.23 2.35
N VAL A 147 14.20 -2.16 2.24
CA VAL A 147 13.01 -2.20 1.38
C VAL A 147 13.43 -2.13 -0.09
N ASN A 148 12.64 -2.74 -0.97
CA ASN A 148 12.88 -2.62 -2.39
C ASN A 148 12.38 -1.26 -2.89
N LEU A 149 13.18 -0.59 -3.72
CA LEU A 149 12.75 0.61 -4.45
C LEU A 149 12.36 0.20 -5.87
N ALA A 150 11.16 0.59 -6.30
CA ALA A 150 10.75 0.55 -7.70
C ALA A 150 10.65 1.99 -8.24
N LEU A 151 11.15 2.21 -9.46
CA LEU A 151 11.05 3.48 -10.16
C LEU A 151 10.05 3.33 -11.31
N SER A 152 9.03 4.21 -11.36
CA SER A 152 7.96 4.22 -12.37
C SER A 152 8.30 5.10 -13.56
#